data_AF-A0A2E6RBM9-F1
#
_entry.id   AF-A0A2E6RBM9-F1
#
_cell.length_a   1.000
_cell.length_b   1.000
_cell.length_c   1.000
_cell.angle_alpha   90.00
_cell.angle_beta   90.00
_cell.angle_gamma   90.00
#
_symmetry.space_group_name_H-M   'P 1'
#
loop_
_entity.id
_entity.type
_entity.pdbx_description
1 polymer ?
#
loop_
_entity_poly.entity_id
_entity_poly.type
_entity_poly.pdbx_seq_one_letter_code
_entity_poly.pdbx_strand_id
1 'polypeptide(L)'
;MADCRFITDYPPLVRHRAELKAAARARRTRLAVALPLLAVLAYGAFSMSAQFGLFVGAVGAGVLFFLGLPGGSSVDAGALAGVEGEVTALERLKTLPDDYLLLNRVKLPDGQLPNGWRELDFVVAGPTGLWIVEVKNTPGHVYVQPEERHWPLARRGGCGSQPNWNAVENPIPQARAQVDSLRRWLLQHGIAVDPKPVVCLAHSEVAVDNADASPVPIVVRDQLADLIRSGGRSALPGGLLEMLARFRPDGGASLERAA
;
A
#
# COMPACT_ATOMS: atom_id res chain seq x y z
N MET A 1 22.15 -1.22 1.22
CA MET A 1 20.68 -1.23 1.33
C MET A 1 20.32 -0.25 2.43
N ALA A 2 19.26 0.52 2.23
CA ALA A 2 18.85 1.57 3.16
C ALA A 2 18.62 1.03 4.56
N ASP A 3 18.82 1.90 5.54
CA ASP A 3 18.51 1.63 6.93
C ASP A 3 16.99 1.58 7.14
N CYS A 4 16.49 0.37 7.40
CA CYS A 4 15.07 0.05 7.50
C CYS A 4 14.60 -0.18 8.94
N ARG A 5 15.38 0.24 9.95
CA ARG A 5 15.06 -0.05 11.37
C ARG A 5 13.74 0.53 11.88
N PHE A 6 13.15 1.49 11.16
CA PHE A 6 11.86 2.12 11.49
C PHE A 6 10.72 1.74 10.53
N ILE A 7 10.95 0.75 9.66
CA ILE A 7 9.90 0.20 8.82
C ILE A 7 8.97 -0.66 9.67
N THR A 8 7.68 -0.42 9.52
CA THR A 8 6.62 -1.20 10.16
C THR A 8 5.76 -1.94 9.16
N ASP A 9 5.20 -3.06 9.63
CA ASP A 9 4.31 -3.87 8.85
C ASP A 9 2.99 -3.15 8.56
N TYR A 10 2.32 -3.61 7.50
CA TYR A 10 1.01 -3.10 7.09
C TYR A 10 -0.12 -3.94 7.70
N PRO A 11 -0.83 -3.46 8.74
CA PRO A 11 -1.87 -4.25 9.42
C PRO A 11 -2.98 -4.76 8.49
N PRO A 12 -3.49 -3.99 7.50
CA PRO A 12 -4.46 -4.51 6.53
C PRO A 12 -3.94 -5.72 5.75
N LEU A 13 -2.68 -5.66 5.29
CA LEU A 13 -2.06 -6.75 4.54
C LEU A 13 -1.80 -7.98 5.41
N VAL A 14 -1.34 -7.77 6.65
CA VAL A 14 -1.12 -8.86 7.62
C VAL A 14 -2.43 -9.56 7.94
N ARG A 15 -3.50 -8.79 8.21
CA ARG A 15 -4.85 -9.30 8.47
C ARG A 15 -5.39 -10.07 7.27
N HIS A 16 -5.31 -9.49 6.07
CA HIS A 16 -5.73 -10.13 4.82
C HIS A 16 -5.04 -11.48 4.61
N ARG A 17 -3.71 -11.53 4.75
CA ARG A 17 -2.92 -12.77 4.63
C ARG A 17 -3.30 -13.79 5.71
N ALA A 18 -3.58 -13.36 6.94
CA ALA A 18 -4.02 -14.23 8.01
C ALA A 18 -5.40 -14.83 7.73
N GLU A 19 -6.35 -14.01 7.27
CA GLU A 19 -7.71 -14.44 6.90
C GLU A 19 -7.69 -15.44 5.74
N LEU A 20 -6.90 -15.19 4.69
CA LEU A 20 -6.73 -16.12 3.58
C LEU A 20 -6.11 -17.46 4.03
N LYS A 21 -5.09 -17.43 4.91
CA LYS A 21 -4.49 -18.64 5.47
C LYS A 21 -5.50 -19.43 6.31
N ALA A 22 -6.30 -18.75 7.14
CA ALA A 22 -7.34 -19.38 7.94
C ALA A 22 -8.43 -20.00 7.05
N ALA A 23 -8.90 -19.28 6.03
CA ALA A 23 -9.86 -19.78 5.06
C ALA A 23 -9.34 -20.99 4.29
N ALA A 24 -8.08 -20.96 3.84
CA ALA A 24 -7.44 -22.08 3.15
C ALA A 24 -7.32 -23.33 4.04
N ARG A 25 -6.95 -23.15 5.32
CA ARG A 25 -6.92 -24.24 6.31
C ARG A 25 -8.31 -24.83 6.53
N ALA A 26 -9.31 -23.98 6.79
CA ALA A 26 -10.69 -24.42 7.00
C ALA A 26 -11.25 -25.15 5.79
N ARG A 27 -10.96 -24.67 4.56
CA ARG A 27 -11.31 -25.36 3.31
C ARG A 27 -10.67 -26.73 3.21
N ARG A 28 -9.36 -26.83 3.48
CA ARG A 28 -8.64 -28.11 3.44
C ARG A 28 -9.24 -29.13 4.41
N THR A 29 -9.56 -28.71 5.64
CA THR A 29 -10.22 -29.57 6.63
C THR A 29 -11.61 -30.00 6.18
N ARG A 30 -12.43 -29.06 5.68
CA ARG A 30 -13.78 -29.38 5.16
C ARG A 30 -13.73 -30.39 4.02
N LEU A 31 -12.86 -30.19 3.03
CA LEU A 31 -12.72 -31.11 1.90
C LEU A 31 -12.17 -32.48 2.33
N ALA A 32 -11.22 -32.51 3.26
CA ALA A 32 -10.67 -33.77 3.79
C ALA A 32 -11.73 -34.64 4.50
N VAL A 33 -12.78 -34.03 5.06
CA VAL A 33 -13.91 -34.74 5.68
C VAL A 33 -15.02 -35.03 4.66
N ALA A 34 -15.40 -34.06 3.84
CA ALA A 34 -16.52 -34.18 2.92
C ALA A 34 -16.28 -35.19 1.79
N LEU A 35 -15.06 -35.27 1.28
CA LEU A 35 -14.71 -36.16 0.17
C LEU A 35 -14.83 -37.66 0.52
N PRO A 36 -14.24 -38.17 1.61
CA PRO A 36 -14.45 -39.57 2.00
C PRO A 36 -15.90 -39.85 2.41
N LEU A 37 -16.57 -38.91 3.09
CA LEU A 37 -17.98 -39.06 3.45
C LEU A 37 -18.87 -39.22 2.22
N LEU A 38 -18.65 -38.40 1.19
CA LEU A 38 -19.38 -38.52 -0.08
C LEU A 38 -19.11 -39.87 -0.75
N ALA A 39 -17.86 -40.35 -0.75
CA ALA A 39 -17.53 -41.65 -1.34
C ALA A 39 -18.29 -42.79 -0.64
N VAL A 40 -18.37 -42.77 0.69
CA VAL A 40 -19.14 -43.78 1.47
C VAL A 40 -20.63 -43.70 1.16
N LEU A 41 -21.21 -42.49 1.13
CA LEU A 41 -22.63 -42.28 0.83
C LEU A 41 -22.99 -42.70 -0.59
N ALA A 42 -22.16 -42.34 -1.57
CA ALA A 42 -22.37 -42.72 -2.96
C ALA A 42 -22.28 -44.24 -3.12
N TYR A 43 -21.28 -44.89 -2.51
CA TYR A 43 -21.15 -46.35 -2.54
C TYR A 43 -22.36 -47.06 -1.91
N GLY A 44 -22.83 -46.58 -0.75
CA GLY A 44 -24.04 -47.08 -0.12
C GLY A 44 -25.27 -46.93 -1.02
N ALA A 45 -25.44 -45.77 -1.65
CA ALA A 45 -26.54 -45.54 -2.60
C ALA A 45 -26.46 -46.44 -3.85
N PHE A 46 -25.25 -46.69 -4.38
CA PHE A 46 -25.01 -47.62 -5.49
C PHE A 46 -25.39 -49.06 -5.15
N SER A 47 -25.21 -49.49 -3.89
CA SER A 47 -25.62 -50.82 -3.45
C SER A 47 -27.15 -51.01 -3.44
N MET A 48 -27.91 -49.90 -3.39
CA MET A 48 -29.38 -49.93 -3.48
C MET A 48 -29.85 -49.84 -4.93
N SER A 49 -29.33 -48.89 -5.71
CA SER A 49 -29.54 -48.81 -7.16
C SER A 49 -28.50 -47.90 -7.84
N ALA A 50 -28.21 -48.17 -9.11
CA ALA A 50 -27.24 -47.39 -9.88
C ALA A 50 -27.69 -45.93 -10.06
N GLN A 51 -28.97 -45.70 -10.34
CA GLN A 51 -29.52 -44.36 -10.56
C GLN A 51 -29.42 -43.49 -9.29
N PHE A 52 -29.68 -44.09 -8.13
CA PHE A 52 -29.60 -43.38 -6.85
C PHE A 52 -28.14 -43.05 -6.48
N GLY A 53 -27.20 -43.97 -6.72
CA GLY A 53 -25.77 -43.70 -6.56
C GLY A 53 -25.28 -42.53 -7.41
N LEU A 54 -25.67 -42.49 -8.70
CA LEU A 54 -25.35 -41.39 -9.61
C LEU A 54 -25.93 -40.05 -9.13
N PHE A 55 -27.18 -40.03 -8.67
CA PHE A 55 -27.81 -38.82 -8.13
C PHE A 55 -27.08 -38.27 -6.90
N VAL A 56 -26.78 -39.12 -5.92
CA VAL A 56 -26.03 -38.73 -4.71
C VAL A 56 -24.64 -38.22 -5.07
N GLY A 57 -23.96 -38.88 -6.01
CA GLY A 57 -22.67 -38.43 -6.53
C GLY A 57 -22.73 -37.04 -7.16
N ALA A 58 -23.74 -36.77 -7.99
CA ALA A 58 -23.92 -35.47 -8.64
C ALA A 58 -24.21 -34.34 -7.64
N VAL A 59 -25.13 -34.57 -6.69
CA VAL A 59 -25.44 -33.60 -5.63
C VAL A 59 -24.20 -33.34 -4.77
N GLY A 60 -23.51 -34.41 -4.37
CA GLY A 60 -22.29 -34.31 -3.57
C GLY A 60 -21.16 -33.59 -4.29
N ALA A 61 -21.00 -33.80 -5.59
CA ALA A 61 -20.04 -33.04 -6.41
C ALA A 61 -20.37 -31.54 -6.40
N GLY A 62 -21.65 -31.17 -6.49
CA GLY A 62 -22.11 -29.78 -6.32
C GLY A 62 -21.75 -29.22 -4.93
N VAL A 63 -22.00 -29.98 -3.86
CA VAL A 63 -21.62 -29.57 -2.49
C VAL A 63 -20.10 -29.40 -2.36
N LEU A 64 -19.30 -30.33 -2.89
CA LEU A 64 -17.84 -30.23 -2.88
C LEU A 64 -17.33 -29.02 -3.66
N PHE A 65 -17.97 -28.68 -4.79
CA PHE A 65 -17.66 -27.48 -5.55
C PHE A 65 -17.81 -26.22 -4.70
N PHE A 66 -18.95 -26.05 -4.02
CA PHE A 66 -19.18 -24.89 -3.14
C PHE A 66 -18.25 -24.88 -1.92
N LEU A 67 -17.97 -26.04 -1.32
CA LEU A 67 -16.99 -26.16 -0.22
C LEU A 67 -15.56 -25.84 -0.66
N GLY A 68 -15.26 -26.00 -1.95
CA GLY A 68 -13.95 -25.74 -2.56
C GLY A 68 -13.69 -24.27 -2.91
N LEU A 69 -14.72 -23.42 -2.91
CA LEU A 69 -14.56 -22.00 -3.26
C LEU A 69 -13.59 -21.30 -2.29
N PRO A 70 -12.71 -20.41 -2.78
CA PRO A 70 -11.81 -19.63 -1.93
C PRO A 70 -12.63 -18.71 -1.01
N GLY A 71 -12.19 -18.57 0.25
CA GLY A 71 -12.77 -17.61 1.16
C GLY A 71 -12.37 -16.18 0.81
N GLY A 72 -13.22 -15.22 1.16
CA GLY A 72 -12.93 -13.80 1.03
C GLY A 72 -12.12 -13.22 2.20
N SER A 73 -11.69 -11.98 2.03
CA SER A 73 -11.09 -11.15 3.07
C SER A 73 -12.08 -10.08 3.50
N SER A 74 -12.10 -9.76 4.79
CA SER A 74 -12.91 -8.66 5.34
C SER A 74 -12.26 -7.29 5.16
N VAL A 75 -11.00 -7.24 4.74
CA VAL A 75 -10.29 -6.00 4.42
C VAL A 75 -10.82 -5.44 3.10
N ASP A 76 -11.14 -4.14 3.10
CA ASP A 76 -11.58 -3.41 1.92
C ASP A 76 -10.57 -3.50 0.77
N ALA A 77 -11.07 -3.71 -0.45
CA ALA A 77 -10.24 -3.89 -1.64
C ALA A 77 -9.47 -2.61 -2.00
N GLY A 78 -10.05 -1.43 -1.77
CA GLY A 78 -9.37 -0.15 -1.98
C GLY A 78 -8.22 0.04 -0.99
N ALA A 79 -8.45 -0.28 0.29
CA ALA A 79 -7.39 -0.25 1.31
C ALA A 79 -6.25 -1.23 1.00
N LEU A 80 -6.56 -2.43 0.50
CA LEU A 80 -5.54 -3.38 0.05
C LEU A 80 -4.75 -2.85 -1.13
N ALA A 81 -5.42 -2.29 -2.14
CA ALA A 81 -4.75 -1.69 -3.29
C ALA A 81 -3.82 -0.54 -2.87
N GLY A 82 -4.24 0.33 -1.95
CA GLY A 82 -3.37 1.39 -1.40
C GLY A 82 -2.09 0.81 -0.79
N VAL A 83 -2.24 -0.16 0.12
CA VAL A 83 -1.12 -0.82 0.80
C VAL A 83 -0.19 -1.57 -0.16
N GLU A 84 -0.72 -2.22 -1.20
CA GLU A 84 0.10 -2.86 -2.23
C GLU A 84 0.99 -1.86 -2.98
N GLY A 85 0.48 -0.66 -3.23
CA GLY A 85 1.27 0.44 -3.79
C GLY A 85 2.40 0.86 -2.86
N GLU A 86 2.10 1.07 -1.58
CA GLU A 86 3.11 1.42 -0.59
C GLU A 86 4.19 0.34 -0.44
N VAL A 87 3.81 -0.94 -0.37
CA VAL A 87 4.76 -2.06 -0.35
C VAL A 87 5.66 -2.05 -1.59
N THR A 88 5.08 -1.80 -2.77
CA THR A 88 5.86 -1.74 -4.02
C THR A 88 6.85 -0.59 -4.01
N ALA A 89 6.45 0.59 -3.53
CA ALA A 89 7.34 1.74 -3.37
C ALA A 89 8.44 1.46 -2.34
N LEU A 90 8.11 0.84 -1.21
CA LEU A 90 9.05 0.44 -0.17
C LEU A 90 10.14 -0.50 -0.71
N GLU A 91 9.77 -1.51 -1.50
CA GLU A 91 10.75 -2.43 -2.09
C GLU A 91 11.73 -1.71 -3.02
N ARG A 92 11.29 -0.64 -3.70
CA ARG A 92 12.18 0.22 -4.49
C ARG A 92 13.05 1.09 -3.59
N LEU A 93 12.49 1.72 -2.56
CA LEU A 93 13.25 2.55 -1.61
C LEU A 93 14.34 1.75 -0.86
N LYS A 94 14.10 0.48 -0.52
CA LYS A 94 15.10 -0.40 0.13
C LYS A 94 16.38 -0.59 -0.68
N THR A 95 16.34 -0.35 -2.00
CA THR A 95 17.50 -0.43 -2.89
C THR A 95 18.46 0.75 -2.75
N LEU A 96 18.06 1.82 -2.05
CA LEU A 96 18.94 2.93 -1.72
C LEU A 96 20.16 2.45 -0.91
N PRO A 97 21.29 3.17 -0.94
CA PRO A 97 22.44 2.87 -0.08
C PRO A 97 22.12 3.01 1.42
N ASP A 98 22.99 2.46 2.27
CA ASP A 98 22.83 2.40 3.73
C ASP A 98 22.99 3.74 4.46
N ASP A 99 23.47 4.78 3.77
CA ASP A 99 23.47 6.16 4.25
C ASP A 99 22.09 6.86 4.14
N TYR A 100 21.07 6.15 3.66
CA TYR A 100 19.67 6.57 3.70
C TYR A 100 18.90 5.85 4.81
N LEU A 101 18.16 6.62 5.60
CA LEU A 101 17.19 6.16 6.58
C LEU A 101 15.77 6.19 6.00
N LEU A 102 15.04 5.08 6.15
CA LEU A 102 13.66 4.94 5.72
C LEU A 102 12.70 4.79 6.91
N LEU A 103 11.63 5.57 6.87
CA LEU A 103 10.48 5.45 7.75
C LEU A 103 9.23 5.33 6.87
N ASN A 104 8.31 4.44 7.23
CA ASN A 104 6.99 4.36 6.60
C ASN A 104 5.89 4.70 7.60
N ARG A 105 4.76 5.19 7.08
CA ARG A 105 3.53 5.44 7.87
C ARG A 105 3.75 6.35 9.07
N VAL A 106 4.52 7.41 8.86
CA VAL A 106 4.85 8.38 9.91
C VAL A 106 3.59 9.18 10.23
N LYS A 107 3.17 9.17 11.50
CA LYS A 107 2.02 9.94 11.98
C LYS A 107 2.49 11.21 12.66
N LEU A 108 2.14 12.35 12.08
CA LEU A 108 2.42 13.68 12.62
C LEU A 108 1.17 14.25 13.29
N PRO A 109 1.28 14.82 14.50
CA PRO A 109 0.22 15.64 15.05
C PRO A 109 -0.10 16.80 14.11
N ASP A 110 -1.35 16.93 13.69
CA ASP A 110 -1.83 18.03 12.85
C ASP A 110 -3.19 18.50 13.35
N GLY A 111 -3.18 19.57 14.15
CA GLY A 111 -4.40 20.16 14.73
C GLY A 111 -5.36 20.77 13.71
N GLN A 112 -4.99 20.83 12.42
CA GLN A 112 -5.88 21.27 11.34
C GLN A 112 -6.77 20.13 10.81
N LEU A 113 -6.47 18.87 11.17
CA LEU A 113 -7.24 17.71 10.73
C LEU A 113 -8.22 17.25 11.83
N PRO A 114 -9.43 16.78 11.47
CA PRO A 114 -10.43 16.32 12.45
C PRO A 114 -9.96 15.16 13.33
N ASN A 115 -9.10 14.28 12.78
CA ASN A 115 -8.50 13.17 13.52
C ASN A 115 -7.25 13.59 14.31
N GLY A 116 -6.76 14.83 14.16
CA GLY A 116 -5.55 15.33 14.80
C GLY A 116 -4.24 14.76 14.27
N TRP A 117 -4.27 13.95 13.20
CA TRP A 117 -3.09 13.24 12.69
C TRP A 117 -3.00 13.29 11.16
N ARG A 118 -1.81 13.64 10.67
CA ARG A 118 -1.43 13.49 9.27
C ARG A 118 -0.50 12.30 9.11
N GLU A 119 -0.85 11.40 8.20
CA GLU A 119 -0.01 10.25 7.84
C GLU A 119 0.85 10.60 6.62
N LEU A 120 2.12 10.20 6.68
CA LEU A 120 3.10 10.32 5.61
C LEU A 120 3.50 8.90 5.20
N ASP A 121 3.35 8.56 3.92
CA ASP A 121 3.60 7.19 3.44
C ASP A 121 5.06 6.82 3.63
N PHE A 122 6.00 7.65 3.17
CA PHE A 122 7.42 7.51 3.49
C PHE A 122 8.13 8.83 3.80
N VAL A 123 9.05 8.74 4.76
CA VAL A 123 10.09 9.75 5.01
C VAL A 123 11.44 9.12 4.71
N VAL A 124 12.23 9.76 3.86
CA VAL A 124 13.57 9.28 3.46
C VAL A 124 14.60 10.36 3.80
N ALA A 125 15.53 10.06 4.68
CA ALA A 125 16.57 10.99 5.09
C ALA A 125 17.95 10.45 4.69
N GLY A 126 18.74 11.22 3.96
CA GLY A 126 20.09 10.79 3.56
C GLY A 126 20.93 11.90 2.92
N PRO A 127 21.97 11.56 2.12
CA PRO A 127 22.90 12.51 1.51
C PRO A 127 22.24 13.57 0.61
N THR A 128 21.07 13.28 0.06
CA THR A 128 20.33 14.17 -0.84
C THR A 128 19.26 14.99 -0.12
N GLY A 129 19.26 14.96 1.21
CA GLY A 129 18.35 15.70 2.07
C GLY A 129 17.22 14.83 2.62
N LEU A 130 16.15 15.50 3.03
CA LEU A 130 14.95 14.89 3.58
C LEU A 130 13.85 14.88 2.51
N TRP A 131 13.27 13.71 2.24
CA TRP A 131 12.24 13.51 1.23
C TRP A 131 10.96 12.98 1.85
N ILE A 132 9.83 13.43 1.31
CA ILE A 132 8.50 12.91 1.59
C ILE A 132 8.00 12.24 0.32
N VAL A 133 7.71 10.95 0.40
CA VAL A 133 7.14 10.20 -0.73
C VAL A 133 5.66 9.98 -0.45
N GLU A 134 4.82 10.54 -1.31
CA GLU A 134 3.38 10.24 -1.37
C GLU A 134 3.17 9.17 -2.44
N VAL A 135 2.42 8.11 -2.12
CA VAL A 135 2.22 6.95 -3.00
C VAL A 135 0.77 6.87 -3.47
N LYS A 136 0.58 6.75 -4.78
CA LYS A 136 -0.72 6.44 -5.39
C LYS A 136 -0.64 5.14 -6.19
N ASN A 137 -1.55 4.20 -5.92
CA ASN A 137 -1.62 2.94 -6.65
C ASN A 137 -2.73 2.94 -7.71
N THR A 138 -2.60 3.78 -8.73
CA THR A 138 -3.61 3.93 -9.77
C THR A 138 -3.17 3.28 -11.09
N PRO A 139 -3.87 2.26 -11.60
CA PRO A 139 -3.61 1.69 -12.93
C PRO A 139 -4.11 2.59 -14.06
N GLY A 140 -3.39 2.60 -15.17
CA GLY A 140 -3.78 3.29 -16.42
C GLY A 140 -2.82 4.41 -16.81
N HIS A 141 -3.23 5.21 -17.78
CA HIS A 141 -2.46 6.34 -18.29
C HIS A 141 -2.94 7.63 -17.64
N VAL A 142 -2.08 8.22 -16.81
CA VAL A 142 -2.34 9.45 -16.06
C VAL A 142 -1.79 10.65 -16.85
N TYR A 143 -2.62 11.66 -17.05
CA TYR A 143 -2.23 12.92 -17.66
C TYR A 143 -2.06 13.99 -16.58
N VAL A 144 -0.82 14.35 -16.27
CA VAL A 144 -0.53 15.28 -15.16
C VAL A 144 -0.99 16.69 -15.52
N GLN A 145 -1.88 17.24 -14.69
CA GLN A 145 -2.43 18.59 -14.81
C GLN A 145 -2.31 19.30 -13.45
N PRO A 146 -1.15 19.91 -13.13
CA PRO A 146 -0.82 20.35 -11.77
C PRO A 146 -1.80 21.35 -11.16
N GLU A 147 -2.40 22.19 -11.99
CA GLU A 147 -3.37 23.23 -11.59
C GLU A 147 -4.79 22.68 -11.42
N GLU A 148 -5.07 21.48 -11.92
CA GLU A 148 -6.40 20.87 -11.88
C GLU A 148 -6.60 20.03 -10.63
N ARG A 149 -7.84 20.02 -10.12
CA ARG A 149 -8.18 19.21 -8.94
C ARG A 149 -8.09 17.71 -9.22
N HIS A 150 -8.40 17.29 -10.44
CA HIS A 150 -8.34 15.90 -10.85
C HIS A 150 -7.63 15.78 -12.18
N TRP A 151 -6.78 14.75 -12.31
CA TRP A 151 -6.04 14.45 -13.52
C TRP A 151 -6.81 13.44 -14.36
N PRO A 152 -6.89 13.64 -15.69
CA PRO A 152 -7.46 12.64 -16.59
C PRO A 152 -6.72 11.31 -16.47
N LEU A 153 -7.49 10.23 -16.47
CA LEU A 153 -7.00 8.86 -16.38
C LEU A 153 -7.63 8.02 -17.49
N ALA A 154 -6.83 7.54 -18.44
CA ALA A 154 -7.29 6.56 -19.42
C ALA A 154 -6.99 5.14 -18.93
N ARG A 155 -8.01 4.30 -18.82
CA ARG A 155 -7.84 2.85 -18.59
C ARG A 155 -8.02 2.11 -19.90
N ARG A 156 -7.23 1.05 -20.12
CA ARG A 156 -7.46 0.16 -21.26
C ARG A 156 -8.89 -0.37 -21.21
N GLY A 157 -9.61 -0.22 -22.31
CA GLY A 157 -10.83 -0.97 -22.55
C GLY A 157 -10.51 -2.46 -22.67
N GLY A 158 -11.54 -3.31 -22.52
CA GLY A 158 -11.45 -4.70 -22.94
C GLY A 158 -11.09 -4.82 -24.43
N CYS A 159 -10.72 -6.01 -24.89
CA CYS A 159 -10.25 -6.21 -26.26
C CYS A 159 -11.22 -5.60 -27.30
N GLY A 160 -10.78 -4.56 -28.01
CA GLY A 160 -11.57 -3.86 -29.04
C GLY A 160 -12.46 -2.70 -28.56
N SER A 161 -12.53 -2.38 -27.26
CA SER A 161 -13.31 -1.23 -26.78
C SER A 161 -12.47 0.04 -26.62
N GLN A 162 -13.14 1.19 -26.72
CA GLN A 162 -12.52 2.49 -26.50
C GLN A 162 -11.96 2.60 -25.06
N PRO A 163 -10.90 3.41 -24.85
CA PRO A 163 -10.38 3.68 -23.51
C PRO A 163 -11.49 4.19 -22.58
N ASN A 164 -11.53 3.66 -21.36
CA ASN A 164 -12.44 4.15 -20.33
C ASN A 164 -11.76 5.33 -19.62
N TRP A 165 -12.33 6.52 -19.81
CA TRP A 165 -11.85 7.75 -19.19
C TRP A 165 -12.43 7.92 -17.80
N ASN A 166 -11.54 8.15 -16.83
CA ASN A 166 -11.85 8.49 -15.45
C ASN A 166 -10.98 9.69 -15.03
N ALA A 167 -10.98 10.00 -13.74
CA ALA A 167 -10.06 10.95 -13.17
C ALA A 167 -9.44 10.41 -11.87
N VAL A 168 -8.24 10.87 -11.56
CA VAL A 168 -7.58 10.64 -10.26
C VAL A 168 -7.43 11.99 -9.55
N GLU A 169 -7.63 12.02 -8.24
CA GLU A 169 -7.39 13.23 -7.46
C GLU A 169 -5.93 13.65 -7.56
N ASN A 170 -5.69 14.96 -7.69
CA ASN A 170 -4.36 15.52 -7.76
C ASN A 170 -3.62 15.30 -6.42
N PRO A 171 -2.50 14.54 -6.41
CA PRO A 171 -1.74 14.26 -5.19
C PRO A 171 -0.82 15.41 -4.74
N ILE A 172 -0.59 16.44 -5.58
CA ILE A 172 0.34 17.54 -5.28
C ILE A 172 -0.07 18.32 -4.02
N PRO A 173 -1.35 18.74 -3.83
CA PRO A 173 -1.76 19.41 -2.61
C PRO A 173 -1.51 18.56 -1.35
N GLN A 174 -1.73 17.24 -1.43
CA GLN A 174 -1.49 16.33 -0.31
C GLN A 174 0.00 16.25 0.04
N ALA A 175 0.87 16.05 -0.95
CA ALA A 175 2.32 16.00 -0.76
C ALA A 175 2.86 17.30 -0.17
N ARG A 176 2.37 18.47 -0.63
CA ARG A 176 2.74 19.78 -0.06
C ARG A 176 2.30 19.92 1.39
N ALA A 177 1.05 19.57 1.70
CA ALA A 177 0.54 19.64 3.06
C ALA A 177 1.31 18.72 4.04
N GLN A 178 1.78 17.56 3.58
CA GLN A 178 2.66 16.68 4.35
C GLN A 178 4.03 17.31 4.60
N VAL A 179 4.67 17.89 3.58
CA VAL A 179 5.93 18.64 3.72
C VAL A 179 5.76 19.78 4.73
N ASP A 180 4.73 20.60 4.58
CA ASP A 180 4.47 21.75 5.46
C ASP A 180 4.23 21.30 6.90
N SER A 181 3.54 20.18 7.10
CA SER A 181 3.29 19.64 8.44
C SER A 181 4.57 19.11 9.09
N LEU A 182 5.39 18.35 8.36
CA LEU A 182 6.67 17.88 8.88
C LEU A 182 7.63 19.04 9.15
N ARG A 183 7.71 20.01 8.23
CA ARG A 183 8.54 21.20 8.39
C ARG A 183 8.15 21.99 9.64
N ARG A 184 6.86 22.26 9.84
CA ARG A 184 6.35 22.95 11.03
C ARG A 184 6.69 22.17 12.30
N TRP A 185 6.46 20.86 12.30
CA TRP A 185 6.74 20.03 13.45
C TRP A 185 8.23 20.02 13.79
N LEU A 186 9.11 19.84 12.80
CA LEU A 186 10.57 19.85 13.02
C LEU A 186 11.05 21.22 13.52
N LEU A 187 10.52 22.31 12.96
CA LEU A 187 10.86 23.66 13.39
C LEU A 187 10.47 23.92 14.85
N GLN A 188 9.31 23.44 15.29
CA GLN A 188 8.87 23.50 16.69
C GLN A 188 9.83 22.74 17.63
N HIS A 189 10.57 21.76 17.11
CA HIS A 189 11.57 20.98 17.83
C HIS A 189 13.01 21.47 17.56
N GLY A 190 13.18 22.68 17.03
CA GLY A 190 14.48 23.32 16.83
C GLY A 190 15.25 22.84 15.59
N ILE A 191 14.63 22.06 14.71
CA ILE A 191 15.27 21.53 13.50
C ILE A 191 14.72 22.26 12.27
N ALA A 192 15.56 23.11 11.68
CA ALA A 192 15.25 23.77 10.42
C ALA A 192 15.76 22.93 9.23
N VAL A 193 14.83 22.30 8.52
CA VAL A 193 15.09 21.55 7.28
C VAL A 193 13.96 21.82 6.29
N ASP A 194 14.25 21.71 5.01
CA ASP A 194 13.26 21.85 3.92
C ASP A 194 13.01 20.47 3.29
N PRO A 195 11.96 19.74 3.70
CA PRO A 195 11.64 18.44 3.11
C PRO A 195 11.22 18.58 1.64
N LYS A 196 11.69 17.66 0.80
CA LYS A 196 11.40 17.63 -0.64
C LYS A 196 10.23 16.67 -0.92
N PRO A 197 9.13 17.11 -1.53
CA PRO A 197 8.05 16.21 -1.91
C PRO A 197 8.40 15.43 -3.18
N VAL A 198 7.91 14.20 -3.26
CA VAL A 198 7.83 13.41 -4.49
C VAL A 198 6.53 12.59 -4.47
N VAL A 199 5.88 12.46 -5.61
CA VAL A 199 4.74 11.56 -5.79
C VAL A 199 5.19 10.35 -6.59
N CYS A 200 4.96 9.16 -6.04
CA CYS A 200 5.20 7.89 -6.69
C CYS A 200 3.89 7.25 -7.13
N LEU A 201 3.71 7.08 -8.44
CA LEU A 201 2.65 6.23 -8.99
C LEU A 201 3.16 4.78 -9.02
N ALA A 202 2.68 3.97 -8.07
CA ALA A 202 3.28 2.67 -7.77
C ALA A 202 2.75 1.49 -8.60
N HIS A 203 1.64 1.66 -9.32
CA HIS A 203 1.02 0.56 -10.05
C HIS A 203 1.90 0.09 -11.22
N SER A 204 2.00 -1.22 -11.47
CA SER A 204 2.87 -1.77 -12.54
C SER A 204 2.45 -1.38 -13.95
N GLU A 205 1.17 -1.10 -14.14
CA GLU A 205 0.57 -0.74 -15.43
C GLU A 205 0.32 0.77 -15.56
N VAL A 206 0.94 1.59 -14.71
CA VAL A 206 0.80 3.04 -14.83
C VAL A 206 1.72 3.58 -15.93
N ALA A 207 1.17 4.48 -16.74
CA ALA A 207 1.92 5.35 -17.64
C ALA A 207 1.60 6.80 -17.30
N VAL A 208 2.57 7.70 -17.52
CA VAL A 208 2.44 9.11 -17.12
C VAL A 208 2.82 9.99 -18.29
N ASP A 209 1.93 10.91 -18.64
CA ASP A 209 2.20 12.00 -19.57
C ASP A 209 2.31 13.32 -18.82
N ASN A 210 3.12 14.23 -19.36
CA ASN A 210 3.28 15.60 -18.88
C ASN A 210 3.78 15.72 -17.43
N ALA A 211 4.52 14.73 -16.94
CA ALA A 211 5.09 14.74 -15.58
C ALA A 211 5.98 15.97 -15.32
N ASP A 212 6.75 16.40 -16.33
CA ASP A 212 7.68 17.53 -16.24
C ASP A 212 7.00 18.90 -16.04
N ALA A 213 5.70 19.00 -16.32
CA ALA A 213 4.93 20.22 -16.03
C ALA A 213 4.69 20.40 -14.53
N SER A 214 4.84 19.33 -13.73
CA SER A 214 4.59 19.37 -12.30
C SER A 214 5.74 20.03 -11.52
N PRO A 215 5.44 20.97 -10.60
CA PRO A 215 6.45 21.53 -9.69
C PRO A 215 6.90 20.54 -8.62
N VAL A 216 6.18 19.43 -8.43
CA VAL A 216 6.58 18.31 -7.56
C VAL A 216 6.93 17.13 -8.47
N PRO A 217 8.11 16.49 -8.33
CA PRO A 217 8.45 15.33 -9.14
C PRO A 217 7.37 14.24 -9.08
N ILE A 218 6.85 13.84 -10.24
CA ILE A 218 5.91 12.73 -10.40
C ILE A 218 6.66 11.60 -11.10
N VAL A 219 6.83 10.48 -10.41
CA VAL A 219 7.61 9.35 -10.91
C VAL A 219 6.81 8.06 -10.84
N VAL A 220 7.17 7.11 -11.70
CA VAL A 220 6.72 5.73 -11.54
C VAL A 220 7.65 4.98 -10.58
N ARG A 221 7.18 3.87 -10.00
CA ARG A 221 7.93 3.07 -9.01
C ARG A 221 9.40 2.82 -9.34
N ASP A 222 9.72 2.55 -10.60
CA ASP A 222 11.06 2.12 -11.02
C ASP A 222 12.04 3.29 -11.09
N GLN A 223 11.54 4.53 -11.12
CA GLN A 223 12.33 5.77 -11.14
C GLN A 223 12.53 6.36 -9.73
N LEU A 224 11.77 5.89 -8.72
CA LEU A 224 11.71 6.51 -7.40
C LEU A 224 13.06 6.55 -6.68
N ALA A 225 13.74 5.40 -6.57
CA ALA A 225 15.03 5.31 -5.90
C ALA A 225 16.11 6.10 -6.64
N ASP A 226 16.08 6.07 -7.97
CA ASP A 226 17.03 6.78 -8.82
C ASP A 226 16.87 8.29 -8.67
N LEU A 227 15.64 8.82 -8.64
CA LEU A 227 15.36 10.24 -8.39
C LEU A 227 15.93 10.71 -7.04
N ILE A 228 15.65 9.94 -5.97
CA ILE A 228 16.12 10.29 -4.61
C ILE A 228 17.66 10.24 -4.55
N ARG A 229 18.27 9.26 -5.22
CA ARG A 229 19.74 9.09 -5.27
C ARG A 229 20.42 10.17 -6.12
N SER A 230 19.80 10.60 -7.22
CA SER A 230 20.35 11.63 -8.11
C SER A 230 20.11 13.05 -7.64
N GLY A 231 19.35 13.24 -6.56
CA GLY A 231 19.09 14.56 -5.99
C GLY A 231 20.37 15.30 -5.59
N GLY A 232 20.35 16.63 -5.63
CA GLY A 232 21.48 17.44 -5.16
C GLY A 232 21.78 17.16 -3.69
N ARG A 233 23.08 17.04 -3.36
CA ARG A 233 23.53 16.83 -1.97
C ARG A 233 23.00 17.95 -1.08
N SER A 234 22.50 17.56 0.09
CA SER A 234 21.93 18.48 1.07
C SER A 234 22.27 17.99 2.45
N ALA A 235 23.01 18.80 3.21
CA ALA A 235 23.38 18.46 4.57
C ALA A 235 22.14 18.42 5.46
N LEU A 236 21.97 17.33 6.20
CA LEU A 236 20.92 17.22 7.20
C LEU A 236 21.37 17.90 8.50
N PRO A 237 20.49 18.67 9.17
CA PRO A 237 20.80 19.22 10.48
C PRO A 237 21.13 18.12 11.49
N GLY A 238 22.04 18.43 12.43
CA GLY A 238 22.31 17.55 13.57
C GLY A 238 21.05 17.27 14.37
N GLY A 239 20.92 16.03 14.89
CA GLY A 239 19.75 15.61 15.66
C GLY A 239 18.49 15.28 14.83
N LEU A 240 18.46 15.54 13.51
CA LEU A 240 17.30 15.21 12.67
C LEU A 240 16.97 13.71 12.72
N LEU A 241 17.96 12.84 12.54
CA LEU A 241 17.73 11.39 12.54
C LEU A 241 17.23 10.88 13.90
N GLU A 242 17.75 11.43 14.99
CA GLU A 242 17.29 11.13 16.36
C GLU A 242 15.84 11.59 16.57
N MET A 243 15.47 12.72 15.98
CA MET A 243 14.12 13.25 16.05
C MET A 243 13.15 12.41 15.21
N LEU A 244 13.54 12.03 14.00
CA LEU A 244 12.75 11.14 13.15
C LEU A 244 12.54 9.77 13.82
N ALA A 245 13.55 9.28 14.55
CA ALA A 245 13.45 8.03 15.32
C ALA A 245 12.38 8.07 16.43
N ARG A 246 11.89 9.25 16.84
CA ARG A 246 10.78 9.39 17.80
C ARG A 246 9.42 9.06 17.18
N PHE A 247 9.28 9.12 15.86
CA PHE A 247 8.06 8.73 15.15
C PHE A 247 7.93 7.22 14.99
N ARG A 248 8.10 6.47 16.09
CA ARG A 248 7.87 5.03 16.11
C ARG A 248 6.40 4.75 15.79
N PRO A 249 6.09 3.91 14.80
CA PRO A 249 4.69 3.68 14.42
C PRO A 249 3.89 2.92 15.49
N ASP A 250 4.58 2.27 16.44
CA ASP A 250 3.99 1.63 17.61
C ASP A 250 3.93 2.59 18.81
N GLY A 251 2.98 3.52 18.80
CA GLY A 251 2.36 4.08 20.02
C GLY A 251 3.29 4.60 21.13
N GLY A 252 4.45 5.15 20.80
CA GLY A 252 5.45 5.60 21.77
C GLY A 252 5.44 7.10 22.04
N ALA A 253 4.28 7.72 22.23
CA ALA A 253 4.25 8.95 23.02
C ALA A 253 4.47 8.55 24.48
N SER A 254 5.72 8.34 24.90
CA SER A 254 6.09 8.76 26.24
C SER A 254 6.15 10.27 26.23
N LEU A 255 4.97 10.91 26.17
CA LEU A 255 4.82 12.26 26.66
C LEU A 255 5.02 12.15 28.16
N GLU A 256 6.27 12.37 28.55
CA GLU A 256 6.57 12.86 29.88
C GLU A 256 5.57 13.97 30.21
N ARG A 257 5.00 13.80 31.40
CA ARG A 257 4.16 14.75 32.09
C ARG A 257 4.77 16.16 31.98
N ALA A 258 4.03 17.08 31.38
CA ALA A 258 4.17 18.49 31.64
C ALA A 258 2.86 18.97 32.29
N ALA A 259 2.78 18.71 33.59
CA ALA A 259 2.16 19.58 34.57
C ALA A 259 3.28 20.04 35.51
#